data_AF-A0A093CYB3-F1
#
_entry.id   AF-A0A093CYB3-F1
#
_cell.length_a   1.000
_cell.length_b   1.000
_cell.length_c   1.000
_cell.angle_alpha   90.00
_cell.angle_beta   90.00
_cell.angle_gamma   90.00
#
_symmetry.space_group_name_H-M   'P 1'
#
loop_
_entity.id
_entity.type
_entity.pdbx_description
1 polymer ?
#
loop_
_entity_poly.entity_id
_entity_poly.type
_entity_poly.pdbx_seq_one_letter_code
_entity_poly.pdbx_strand_id
1 'polypeptide(L)' 'NGFKLKERRFRLDIRKKFFTLRAVRHWNRLSREVVSVPSLEVFQARLDKALSNLV' A
#
# COMPACT_ATOMS: atom_id res chain seq x y z
N ASN A 1 -37.06 4.81 -10.68
CA ASN A 1 -35.64 5.20 -10.52
C ASN A 1 -34.80 4.33 -9.57
N GLY A 2 -35.41 3.50 -8.69
CA GLY A 2 -34.66 2.72 -7.68
C GLY A 2 -33.79 1.56 -8.21
N PHE A 3 -34.12 0.99 -9.37
CA PHE A 3 -33.35 -0.11 -9.97
C PHE A 3 -31.93 0.34 -10.41
N LYS A 4 -31.82 1.54 -11.01
CA LYS A 4 -30.54 2.15 -11.42
C LYS A 4 -29.63 2.48 -10.22
N LEU A 5 -30.20 2.78 -9.04
CA LEU A 5 -29.43 3.03 -7.82
C LEU A 5 -28.83 1.74 -7.25
N LYS A 6 -29.59 0.64 -7.24
CA LYS A 6 -29.09 -0.69 -6.82
C LYS A 6 -27.96 -1.17 -7.73
N GLU A 7 -28.10 -0.98 -9.05
CA GLU A 7 -27.06 -1.33 -10.02
C GLU A 7 -25.78 -0.50 -9.83
N ARG A 8 -25.89 0.82 -9.62
CA ARG A 8 -24.73 1.67 -9.33
C ARG A 8 -24.03 1.27 -8.04
N ARG A 9 -24.78 0.92 -6.99
CA ARG A 9 -24.23 0.44 -5.71
C ARG A 9 -23.46 -0.86 -5.89
N PHE A 10 -24.02 -1.80 -6.65
CA PHE A 10 -23.36 -3.06 -7.00
C PHE A 10 -22.03 -2.85 -7.74
N ARG A 11 -22.02 -1.97 -8.76
CA ARG A 11 -20.78 -1.60 -9.47
C ARG A 11 -19.74 -0.97 -8.54
N LEU A 12 -20.18 -0.15 -7.58
CA LEU A 12 -19.31 0.50 -6.59
C LEU A 12 -18.68 -0.51 -5.62
N ASP A 13 -19.46 -1.46 -5.12
CA ASP A 13 -18.98 -2.49 -4.19
C ASP A 13 -17.95 -3.41 -4.85
N ILE A 14 -18.15 -3.76 -6.13
CA ILE A 14 -17.17 -4.52 -6.91
C ILE A 14 -15.87 -3.72 -7.05
N ARG A 15 -15.95 -2.44 -7.41
CA ARG A 15 -14.77 -1.58 -7.59
C ARG A 15 -14.01 -1.40 -6.29
N LYS A 16 -14.71 -1.24 -5.15
CA LYS A 16 -14.10 -1.18 -3.81
C LYS A 16 -13.34 -2.47 -3.50
N LYS A 17 -13.97 -3.64 -3.63
CA LYS A 17 -13.32 -4.94 -3.37
C LYS A 17 -12.07 -5.13 -4.24
N PHE A 18 -12.16 -4.78 -5.52
CA PHE A 18 -11.02 -4.90 -6.45
C PHE A 18 -9.87 -3.96 -6.07
N PHE A 19 -10.18 -2.71 -5.70
CA PHE A 19 -9.19 -1.74 -5.27
C PHE A 19 -8.45 -2.22 -4.01
N THR A 20 -9.17 -2.70 -3.00
CA THR A 20 -8.56 -3.26 -1.78
C THR A 20 -7.63 -4.43 -2.10
N LEU A 21 -8.06 -5.36 -2.97
CA LEU A 21 -7.22 -6.51 -3.37
C LEU A 21 -5.98 -6.10 -4.17
N ARG A 22 -6.05 -5.02 -4.97
CA ARG A 22 -4.86 -4.45 -5.64
C ARG A 22 -3.92 -3.76 -4.65
N ALA A 23 -4.46 -2.95 -3.75
CA ALA A 23 -3.68 -2.24 -2.72
C ALA A 23 -2.92 -3.24 -1.83
N VAL A 24 -3.58 -4.29 -1.35
CA VAL A 24 -2.93 -5.34 -0.53
C VAL A 24 -1.83 -6.06 -1.32
N ARG A 25 -2.04 -6.39 -2.60
CA ARG A 25 -0.99 -7.00 -3.44
C ARG A 25 0.21 -6.10 -3.67
N HIS A 26 -0.04 -4.81 -3.91
CA HIS A 26 1.04 -3.83 -4.10
C HIS A 26 1.81 -3.63 -2.79
N TRP A 27 1.11 -3.55 -1.67
CA TRP A 27 1.73 -3.47 -0.34
C TRP A 27 2.57 -4.70 -0.03
N ASN A 28 2.09 -5.92 -0.32
CA ASN A 28 2.85 -7.14 -0.10
C ASN A 28 4.08 -7.25 -1.02
N ARG A 29 4.02 -6.73 -2.25
CA ARG A 29 5.19 -6.63 -3.15
C ARG A 29 6.21 -5.62 -2.63
N LEU A 30 5.77 -4.41 -2.29
CA LEU A 30 6.64 -3.37 -1.73
C LEU A 30 7.26 -3.83 -0.42
N SER A 31 6.48 -4.42 0.48
CA SER A 31 6.99 -4.97 1.73
C SER A 31 8.03 -6.06 1.47
N ARG A 32 7.83 -6.95 0.50
CA ARG A 32 8.84 -7.97 0.15
C ARG A 32 10.12 -7.36 -0.42
N GLU A 33 10.03 -6.33 -1.25
CA GLU A 33 11.19 -5.63 -1.80
C GLU A 33 11.93 -4.85 -0.71
N VAL A 34 11.21 -4.13 0.15
CA VAL A 34 11.76 -3.37 1.29
C VAL A 34 12.37 -4.31 2.34
N VAL A 35 11.76 -5.47 2.58
CA VAL A 35 12.26 -6.49 3.53
C VAL A 35 13.39 -7.34 2.92
N SER A 36 13.50 -7.44 1.59
CA SER A 36 14.63 -8.13 0.93
C SER A 36 15.85 -7.24 0.68
N VAL A 37 15.72 -5.92 0.90
CA VAL A 37 16.84 -4.97 0.98
C VAL A 37 17.50 -5.15 2.36
N PRO A 38 18.84 -4.95 2.52
CA PRO A 38 19.59 -5.29 3.73
C PRO A 38 18.85 -4.87 5.00
N SER A 39 18.89 -5.76 6.01
CA SER A 39 18.03 -5.79 7.21
C SER A 39 17.54 -4.41 7.63
N LEU A 40 16.29 -4.33 8.09
CA LEU A 40 15.67 -3.09 8.58
C LEU A 40 16.61 -2.24 9.46
N GLU A 41 17.50 -2.86 10.23
CA GLU A 41 18.58 -2.24 11.00
C GLU A 41 19.57 -1.44 10.14
N VAL A 42 20.02 -1.96 8.99
CA VAL A 42 20.88 -1.26 8.03
C VAL A 42 20.11 -0.10 7.38
N PHE A 43 18.82 -0.26 7.10
CA PHE A 43 18.00 0.82 6.59
C PHE A 43 17.78 1.93 7.63
N GLN A 44 17.47 1.57 8.88
CA GLN A 44 17.37 2.51 10.00
C GLN A 44 18.69 3.21 10.28
N ALA A 45 19.82 2.49 10.29
CA ALA A 45 21.14 3.10 10.47
C ALA A 45 21.48 4.12 9.37
N ARG A 46 21.05 3.88 8.12
CA ARG A 46 21.23 4.85 7.02
C ARG A 46 20.31 6.07 7.17
N LEU A 47 19.08 5.88 7.65
CA LEU A 47 18.15 6.98 7.93
C LEU A 47 18.62 7.84 9.10
N ASP A 48 19.00 7.24 10.21
CA ASP A 48 19.52 7.96 11.39
C ASP A 48 20.77 8.77 11.04
N LYS A 49 21.68 8.19 10.24
CA LYS A 49 22.84 8.91 9.70
C LYS A 49 22.44 10.06 8.79
N ALA A 50 21.43 9.90 7.93
CA ALA A 50 20.99 10.97 7.05
C ALA A 50 20.34 12.13 7.83
N LEU A 51 19.56 11.81 8.86
CA LEU A 51 18.91 12.79 9.75
C LEU A 51 19.92 13.52 10.64
N SER A 52 20.95 12.84 11.13
CA SER A 52 22.00 13.47 11.94
C SER A 52 22.86 14.45 11.14
N ASN A 53 22.93 14.32 9.81
CA ASN A 53 23.65 15.24 8.93
C ASN A 53 22.82 16.48 8.53
N LEU A 54 21.56 16.58 9.00
CA LEU A 54 20.68 17.72 8.73
C LEU A 54 20.72 18.79 9.84
N VAL A 55 21.56 18.60 10.86
CA VAL A 55 21.78 19.54 11.99
C VAL A 55 23.06 20.34 11.77
#